data_AF-A0A7S0J9K5-F1
#
_entry.id   AF-A0A7S0J9K5-F1
#
_cell.length_a   1.000
_cell.length_b   1.000
_cell.length_c   1.000
_cell.angle_alpha   90.00
_cell.angle_beta   90.00
_cell.angle_gamma   90.00
#
_symmetry.space_group_name_H-M   'P 1'
#
loop_
_entity.id
_entity.type
_entity.pdbx_description
1 polymer ?
#
loop_
_entity_poly.entity_id
_entity_poly.type
_entity_poly.pdbx_seq_one_letter_code
_entity_poly.pdbx_strand_id
1 'polypeptide(L)'
;RTVVSGFDSQFNAITGLNGSGKSNVLDAICFVLGISKLEQVRASSLNELIYKGGQAGVTKASVTLVFDNLDPQLSPPGYAEYKQITVTRQVAIGGRNKYLINGHNAQLQRVQNLFHSVQ
;
A
#
# COMPACT_ATOMS: atom_id res chain seq x y z
N ARG A 1 7.05 -4.15 12.96
CA ARG A 1 6.01 -3.44 12.17
C ARG A 1 6.43 -1.97 12.13
N THR A 2 6.47 -1.36 10.95
CA THR A 2 6.84 0.05 10.78
C THR A 2 5.59 0.88 10.49
N VAL A 3 5.46 2.04 11.11
CA VAL A 3 4.39 3.02 10.86
C VAL A 3 5.05 4.35 10.55
N VAL A 4 4.66 4.97 9.44
CA VAL A 4 5.07 6.31 9.06
C VAL A 4 3.81 7.17 9.12
N SER A 5 3.85 8.25 9.89
CA SER A 5 2.72 9.14 10.16
C SER A 5 3.17 10.59 10.07
N GLY A 6 2.21 11.52 10.05
CA GLY A 6 2.51 12.96 9.96
C GLY A 6 2.94 13.39 8.56
N PHE A 7 2.34 12.79 7.52
CA PHE A 7 2.51 13.29 6.15
C PHE A 7 1.81 14.64 6.02
N ASP A 8 2.51 15.61 5.45
CA ASP A 8 1.94 16.89 5.02
C ASP A 8 1.17 16.71 3.71
N SER A 9 0.15 17.53 3.47
CA SER A 9 -0.68 17.43 2.26
C SER A 9 0.03 17.89 0.99
N GLN A 10 1.09 18.70 1.10
CA GLN A 10 1.78 19.31 -0.02
C GLN A 10 3.10 18.60 -0.33
N PHE A 11 4.00 18.50 0.65
CA PHE A 11 5.35 18.01 0.40
C PHE A 11 5.90 17.15 1.53
N ASN A 12 6.43 16.00 1.15
CA ASN A 12 7.04 15.04 2.06
C ASN A 12 8.39 14.57 1.51
N ALA A 13 9.40 14.50 2.38
CA ALA A 13 10.72 14.00 2.02
C ALA A 13 11.06 12.73 2.82
N ILE A 14 11.52 11.69 2.12
CA ILE A 14 12.03 10.45 2.72
C ILE A 14 13.55 10.44 2.55
N THR A 15 14.29 10.67 3.63
CA THR A 15 15.75 10.81 3.63
C THR A 15 16.41 9.81 4.59
N GLY A 16 17.75 9.69 4.53
CA GLY A 16 18.52 8.74 5.34
C GLY A 16 19.69 8.10 4.59
N LEU A 17 20.55 7.38 5.32
CA LEU A 17 21.77 6.75 4.80
C LEU A 17 21.46 5.59 3.83
N ASN A 18 22.45 5.20 3.02
CA ASN A 18 22.32 4.02 2.16
C ASN A 18 22.04 2.76 2.99
N GLY A 19 21.12 1.92 2.51
CA GLY A 19 20.67 0.73 3.25
C GLY A 19 19.62 0.99 4.34
N SER A 20 19.22 2.24 4.61
CA SER A 20 18.20 2.54 5.64
C SER A 20 16.75 2.19 5.27
N GLY A 21 16.52 1.65 4.07
CA GLY A 21 15.19 1.21 3.62
C GLY A 21 14.31 2.30 2.99
N LYS A 22 14.85 3.49 2.67
CA LYS A 22 14.10 4.58 2.01
C LYS A 22 13.31 4.11 0.79
N SER A 23 13.99 3.42 -0.12
CA SER A 23 13.38 2.94 -1.35
C SER A 23 12.36 1.82 -1.08
N ASN A 24 12.53 1.04 0.00
CA ASN A 24 11.55 0.03 0.40
C ASN A 24 10.21 0.67 0.84
N VAL A 25 10.24 1.89 1.38
CA VAL A 25 9.01 2.65 1.69
C VAL A 25 8.29 3.01 0.39
N LEU A 26 9.01 3.48 -0.63
CA LEU A 26 8.43 3.78 -1.93
C LEU A 26 7.86 2.51 -2.60
N ASP A 27 8.62 1.41 -2.58
CA ASP A 27 8.16 0.11 -3.07
C ASP A 27 6.88 -0.36 -2.35
N ALA A 28 6.81 -0.17 -1.03
CA ALA A 28 5.63 -0.53 -0.25
C ALA A 28 4.39 0.28 -0.66
N ILE A 29 4.55 1.57 -0.96
CA ILE A 29 3.47 2.42 -1.51
C ILE A 29 3.04 1.89 -2.88
N CYS A 30 3.98 1.73 -3.81
CA CYS A 30 3.74 1.16 -5.15
C CYS A 30 3.04 -0.20 -5.11
N PHE A 31 3.46 -1.04 -4.15
CA PHE A 31 2.85 -2.34 -3.91
C PHE A 31 1.36 -2.22 -3.57
N VAL A 32 0.95 -1.31 -2.68
CA VAL A 32 -0.48 -1.12 -2.33
C VAL A 32 -1.27 -0.46 -3.46
N LEU A 33 -0.66 0.47 -4.20
CA LEU A 33 -1.32 1.13 -5.34
C LEU A 33 -1.65 0.16 -6.49
N GLY A 34 -1.12 -1.07 -6.44
CA GLY A 34 -1.44 -2.11 -7.40
C GLY A 34 -0.67 -1.98 -8.70
N ILE A 35 0.53 -1.39 -8.62
CA ILE A 35 1.49 -1.43 -9.73
C ILE A 35 1.75 -2.89 -10.10
N SER A 36 1.41 -3.22 -11.34
CA SER A 36 1.39 -4.60 -11.87
C SER A 36 2.74 -5.06 -12.42
N LYS A 37 3.63 -4.13 -12.78
CA LYS A 37 5.01 -4.44 -13.18
C LYS A 37 5.89 -4.54 -11.94
N LEU A 38 6.24 -5.77 -11.54
CA LEU A 38 7.08 -6.03 -10.36
C LEU A 38 8.48 -5.42 -10.46
N GLU A 39 8.97 -5.21 -11.68
CA GLU A 39 10.20 -4.48 -12.00
C GLU A 39 10.20 -3.05 -11.39
N GLN A 40 9.03 -2.40 -11.36
CA GLN A 40 8.87 -1.06 -10.77
C GLN A 40 8.94 -1.08 -9.23
N VAL A 41 8.85 -2.26 -8.63
CA VAL A 41 8.98 -2.50 -7.18
C VAL A 41 10.29 -3.26 -6.88
N ARG A 42 11.21 -3.33 -7.85
CA ARG A 42 12.54 -3.93 -7.71
C ARG A 42 12.49 -5.37 -7.17
N ALA A 43 11.46 -6.11 -7.59
CA ALA A 43 11.25 -7.51 -7.25
C ALA A 43 11.01 -8.33 -8.52
N SER A 44 11.50 -9.56 -8.55
CA SER A 44 11.22 -10.53 -9.62
C SER A 44 9.98 -11.38 -9.33
N SER A 45 9.63 -11.51 -8.04
CA SER A 45 8.46 -12.25 -7.57
C SER A 45 7.83 -11.60 -6.33
N LEU A 46 6.55 -11.87 -6.08
CA LEU A 46 5.86 -11.34 -4.88
C LEU A 46 6.46 -11.83 -3.55
N ASN A 47 7.15 -12.99 -3.55
CA ASN A 47 7.80 -13.52 -2.36
C ASN A 47 8.99 -12.65 -1.94
N GLU A 48 9.68 -12.00 -2.88
CA GLU A 48 10.81 -11.10 -2.57
C GLU A 48 10.38 -9.82 -1.83
N LEU A 49 9.09 -9.49 -1.88
CA LEU A 49 8.51 -8.40 -1.08
C LEU A 49 8.35 -8.77 0.40
N ILE A 50 8.43 -10.05 0.72
CA ILE A 50 8.41 -10.56 2.10
C ILE A 50 9.84 -10.56 2.62
N TYR A 51 10.02 -10.19 3.90
CA TYR A 51 11.35 -10.08 4.51
C TYR A 51 12.18 -11.35 4.30
N LYS A 52 13.33 -11.21 3.62
CA LYS A 52 14.22 -12.32 3.23
C LYS A 52 13.51 -13.45 2.48
N GLY A 53 12.50 -13.15 1.66
CA GLY A 53 11.70 -14.15 0.97
C GLY A 53 10.97 -15.12 1.91
N GLY A 54 10.79 -14.71 3.18
CA GLY A 54 10.30 -15.50 4.31
C GLY A 54 11.16 -16.64 4.80
N GLN A 55 12.40 -16.75 4.34
CA GLN A 55 13.39 -17.68 4.90
C GLN A 55 13.76 -17.36 6.37
N ALA A 56 13.43 -16.15 6.84
CA ALA A 56 13.65 -15.70 8.21
C ALA A 56 12.42 -15.85 9.13
N GLY A 57 11.50 -16.78 8.81
CA GLY A 57 10.30 -17.06 9.61
C GLY A 57 9.16 -16.03 9.46
N VAL A 58 9.37 -14.95 8.70
CA VAL A 58 8.33 -13.97 8.35
C VAL A 58 7.70 -14.38 7.03
N THR A 59 6.51 -14.97 7.05
CA THR A 59 5.89 -15.55 5.84
C THR A 59 4.81 -14.67 5.20
N LYS A 60 4.59 -13.47 5.73
CA LYS A 60 3.56 -12.54 5.28
C LYS A 60 4.08 -11.11 5.26
N ALA A 61 3.73 -10.36 4.21
CA ALA A 61 3.85 -8.91 4.17
C ALA A 61 2.47 -8.27 4.01
N SER A 62 2.25 -7.17 4.72
CA SER A 62 1.02 -6.37 4.69
C SER A 62 1.40 -4.91 4.71
N VAL A 63 0.86 -4.15 3.77
CA VAL A 63 1.03 -2.70 3.74
C VAL A 63 -0.35 -2.08 3.67
N THR A 64 -0.57 -1.05 4.49
CA THR A 64 -1.81 -0.30 4.58
C THR A 64 -1.52 1.17 4.35
N LEU A 65 -2.18 1.77 3.36
CA LEU A 65 -2.28 3.22 3.20
C LEU A 65 -3.54 3.70 3.91
N VAL A 66 -3.40 4.83 4.58
CA VAL A 66 -4.48 5.49 5.32
C VAL A 66 -4.61 6.90 4.75
N PHE A 67 -5.79 7.20 4.21
CA PHE A 67 -6.10 8.47 3.59
C PHE A 67 -7.07 9.24 4.47
N ASP A 68 -6.76 10.51 4.70
CA ASP A 68 -7.73 11.48 5.19
C ASP A 68 -8.85 11.64 4.13
N ASN A 69 -10.10 11.56 4.57
CA ASN A 69 -11.28 11.75 3.73
C ASN A 69 -12.27 12.71 4.42
N LEU A 70 -11.74 13.76 5.06
CA LEU A 70 -12.54 14.75 5.79
C LEU A 70 -13.27 15.72 4.86
N ASP A 71 -12.82 15.90 3.62
CA ASP A 71 -13.51 16.68 2.60
C ASP A 71 -14.41 15.76 1.73
N PRO A 72 -15.74 15.80 1.90
CA PRO A 72 -16.65 14.97 1.13
C PRO A 72 -16.66 15.29 -0.37
N GLN A 73 -16.21 16.48 -0.79
CA GLN A 73 -16.18 16.87 -2.20
C GLN A 73 -15.06 16.17 -2.98
N LEU A 74 -13.95 15.86 -2.29
CA LEU A 74 -12.82 15.12 -2.85
C LEU A 74 -12.94 13.60 -2.62
N SER A 75 -13.99 13.17 -1.92
CA SER A 75 -14.18 11.76 -1.58
C SER A 75 -14.48 10.92 -2.82
N PRO A 76 -13.86 9.74 -2.96
CA PRO A 76 -14.24 8.76 -3.96
C PRO A 76 -15.74 8.40 -3.88
N PRO A 77 -16.40 8.09 -5.01
CA PRO A 77 -17.79 7.67 -5.04
C PRO A 77 -18.06 6.46 -4.14
N GLY A 78 -19.05 6.60 -3.26
CA GLY A 78 -19.45 5.57 -2.30
C GLY A 78 -18.63 5.55 -1.01
N TYR A 79 -17.76 6.54 -0.77
CA TYR A 79 -16.97 6.64 0.47
C TYR A 79 -17.18 7.95 1.26
N ALA A 80 -18.12 8.82 0.86
CA ALA A 80 -18.34 10.12 1.47
C ALA A 80 -18.76 10.07 2.96
N GLU A 81 -19.27 8.92 3.42
CA GLU A 81 -19.63 8.70 4.83
C GLU A 81 -18.41 8.36 5.73
N TYR A 82 -17.27 7.98 5.13
CA TYR A 82 -16.07 7.62 5.87
C TYR A 82 -15.14 8.81 5.99
N LYS A 83 -14.80 9.20 7.22
CA LYS A 83 -13.78 10.24 7.48
C LYS A 83 -12.35 9.82 7.11
N GLN A 84 -12.15 8.52 6.92
CA GLN A 84 -10.85 7.93 6.61
C GLN A 84 -11.05 6.72 5.71
N ILE A 85 -10.21 6.59 4.69
CA ILE A 85 -10.20 5.43 3.80
C ILE A 85 -8.90 4.67 4.01
N THR A 86 -9.00 3.35 4.15
CA THR A 86 -7.83 2.47 4.28
C THR A 86 -7.76 1.52 3.10
N VAL A 87 -6.59 1.43 2.48
CA VAL A 87 -6.32 0.46 1.40
C VAL A 87 -5.17 -0.42 1.84
N THR A 88 -5.40 -1.72 1.91
CA THR A 88 -4.41 -2.70 2.37
C THR A 88 -4.14 -3.72 1.28
N ARG A 89 -2.87 -4.04 1.03
CA ARG A 89 -2.47 -5.20 0.22
C ARG A 89 -1.70 -6.19 1.09
N GLN A 90 -2.04 -7.47 0.97
CA GLN A 90 -1.39 -8.57 1.69
C GLN A 90 -0.87 -9.62 0.71
N VAL A 91 0.34 -10.11 0.96
CA VAL A 91 0.97 -11.26 0.31
C VAL A 91 1.43 -12.24 1.39
N ALA A 92 1.32 -13.54 1.12
CA ALA A 92 1.80 -14.58 2.01
C ALA A 92 2.39 -15.74 1.20
N ILE A 93 3.45 -16.36 1.71
CA ILE A 93 4.10 -17.51 1.05
C ILE A 93 3.10 -18.66 0.95
N GLY A 94 2.89 -19.17 -0.27
CA GLY A 94 1.91 -20.23 -0.55
C GLY A 94 0.45 -19.82 -0.31
N GLY A 95 0.20 -18.56 0.04
CA GLY A 95 -1.12 -18.01 0.34
C GLY A 95 -1.69 -17.17 -0.80
N ARG A 96 -2.89 -16.65 -0.59
CA ARG A 96 -3.55 -15.75 -1.55
C ARG A 96 -3.13 -14.31 -1.32
N ASN A 97 -2.88 -13.61 -2.42
CA ASN A 97 -2.74 -12.17 -2.43
C ASN A 97 -4.12 -11.54 -2.36
N LYS A 98 -4.32 -10.57 -1.46
CA LYS A 98 -5.62 -9.91 -1.32
C LYS A 98 -5.48 -8.42 -1.07
N TYR A 99 -6.47 -7.69 -1.57
CA TYR A 99 -6.70 -6.30 -1.23
C TYR A 99 -7.83 -6.19 -0.23
N LEU A 100 -7.74 -5.20 0.64
CA LEU A 100 -8.82 -4.79 1.53
C LEU A 100 -9.02 -3.28 1.38
N ILE A 101 -10.28 -2.85 1.29
CA ILE A 101 -10.66 -1.44 1.43
C ILE A 101 -11.54 -1.35 2.68
N ASN A 102 -11.17 -0.49 3.63
CA ASN A 102 -11.85 -0.38 4.93
C ASN A 102 -12.06 -1.73 5.64
N GLY A 103 -11.06 -2.63 5.52
CA GLY A 103 -11.09 -3.96 6.12
C GLY A 103 -11.89 -5.02 5.35
N HIS A 104 -12.61 -4.65 4.29
CA HIS A 104 -13.37 -5.57 3.45
C HIS A 104 -12.58 -6.02 2.22
N ASN A 105 -12.65 -7.31 1.88
CA ASN A 105 -11.96 -7.83 0.68
C ASN A 105 -12.40 -7.06 -0.57
N ALA A 106 -11.43 -6.65 -1.38
CA ALA A 106 -11.66 -5.95 -2.63
C ALA A 106 -10.89 -6.61 -3.77
N GLN A 107 -11.42 -6.49 -4.98
CA GLN A 107 -10.69 -6.86 -6.20
C GLN A 107 -9.70 -5.76 -6.59
N LEU A 108 -8.64 -6.11 -7.33
CA LEU A 108 -7.66 -5.15 -7.83
C LEU A 108 -8.32 -4.01 -8.63
N GLN A 109 -9.29 -4.33 -9.48
CA GLN A 109 -10.02 -3.33 -10.27
C GLN A 109 -10.73 -2.30 -9.38
N ARG A 110 -11.30 -2.71 -8.25
CA ARG A 110 -11.96 -1.77 -7.31
C ARG A 110 -10.97 -0.82 -6.67
N VAL A 111 -9.77 -1.30 -6.35
CA VAL A 111 -8.67 -0.49 -5.81
C VAL A 111 -8.16 0.50 -6.86
N GLN A 112 -7.96 0.06 -8.10
CA GLN A 112 -7.56 0.93 -9.21
C GLN A 112 -8.61 2.02 -9.48
N ASN A 113 -9.90 1.65 -9.51
CA ASN A 113 -10.99 2.60 -9.69
C ASN A 113 -11.04 3.63 -8.56
N LEU A 114 -10.79 3.22 -7.30
CA LEU A 114 -10.70 4.14 -6.18
C LEU A 114 -9.61 5.19 -6.42
N PHE A 115 -8.40 4.77 -6.81
CA PHE A 115 -7.29 5.70 -7.07
C PHE A 115 -7.47 6.55 -8.34
N HIS A 116 -8.19 6.07 -9.35
CA HIS A 116 -8.52 6.88 -10.54
C HIS A 116 -9.65 7.89 -10.31
N SER A 117 -10.52 7.65 -9.32
CA SER A 117 -11.69 8.50 -9.07
C SER A 117 -11.40 9.78 -8.30
N VAL A 118 -10.19 9.91 -7.75
CA VAL A 118 -9.72 11.12 -7.06
C VAL A 118 -9.05 12.00 -8.11
N GLN A 119 -9.66 13.14 -8.44
CA GLN A 119 -9.10 14.20 -9.29
C GLN A 119 -8.62 15.37 -8.45
#